data_AF-A0A948Z5J5-F1
#
_entry.id   AF-A0A948Z5J5-F1
#
_cell.length_a   1.000
_cell.length_b   1.000
_cell.length_c   1.000
_cell.angle_alpha   90.00
_cell.angle_beta   90.00
_cell.angle_gamma   90.00
#
_symmetry.space_group_name_H-M   'P 1'
#
loop_
_entity.id
_entity.type
_entity.pdbx_description
1 polymer ?
#
loop_
_entity_poly.entity_id
_entity_poly.type
_entity_poly.pdbx_seq_one_letter_code
_entity_poly.pdbx_strand_id
1 'polypeptide(L)'
;MLSTQSTKKQTDYLQVRLDSKLKHEVTDILYQLGMTPSQAVKILFSQISMQKALPLDISIPTERIEILSDKTVKEVGQALKEIGEGEYTEIDMSDKKQVKKFFGL
;
A
#
# COMPACT_ATOMS: atom_id res chain seq x y z
N MET A 1 31.40 -29.11 30.29
CA MET A 1 32.04 -27.97 29.62
C MET A 1 31.17 -27.60 28.44
N LEU A 2 30.35 -26.54 28.54
CA LEU A 2 29.55 -26.08 27.40
C LEU A 2 30.44 -25.20 26.51
N SER A 3 30.73 -25.67 25.31
CA SER A 3 31.46 -24.93 24.29
C SER A 3 30.56 -23.84 23.71
N THR A 4 30.81 -22.59 24.11
CA THR A 4 30.26 -21.41 23.44
C THR A 4 30.93 -21.27 22.06
N GLN A 5 30.31 -21.79 21.00
CA GLN A 5 30.74 -21.47 19.64
C GLN A 5 30.41 -19.99 19.37
N SER A 6 31.43 -19.15 19.39
CA SER A 6 31.35 -17.77 18.92
C SER A 6 31.08 -17.81 17.41
N THR A 7 29.83 -17.57 17.01
CA THR A 7 29.46 -17.45 15.60
C THR A 7 30.15 -16.21 15.02
N LYS A 8 31.19 -16.42 14.22
CA LYS A 8 31.93 -15.35 13.54
C LYS A 8 30.96 -14.61 12.60
N LYS A 9 30.67 -13.34 12.91
CA LYS A 9 29.87 -12.48 12.05
C LYS A 9 30.67 -12.15 10.79
N GLN A 10 30.30 -12.72 9.65
CA GLN A 10 30.89 -12.38 8.36
C GLN A 10 30.23 -11.11 7.81
N THR A 11 31.04 -10.16 7.35
CA THR A 11 30.57 -8.88 6.81
C THR A 11 31.28 -8.61 5.49
N ASP A 12 30.51 -8.29 4.46
CA ASP A 12 31.03 -7.92 3.14
C ASP A 12 30.84 -6.43 2.87
N TYR A 13 31.63 -5.89 1.94
CA TYR A 13 31.57 -4.48 1.55
C TYR A 13 30.62 -4.29 0.36
N LEU A 14 29.80 -3.24 0.40
CA LEU A 14 28.93 -2.83 -0.71
C LEU A 14 29.42 -1.50 -1.33
N GLN A 15 29.88 -1.53 -2.58
CA GLN A 15 30.20 -0.33 -3.38
C GLN A 15 29.06 -0.02 -4.35
N VAL A 16 28.56 1.23 -4.33
CA VAL A 16 27.52 1.70 -5.24
C VAL A 16 27.96 3.04 -5.84
N ARG A 17 27.79 3.21 -7.15
CA ARG A 17 27.95 4.50 -7.82
C ARG A 17 26.65 5.28 -7.67
N LEU A 18 26.73 6.49 -7.12
CA LEU A 18 25.62 7.44 -7.02
C LEU A 18 26.05 8.78 -7.59
N ASP A 19 25.08 9.53 -8.11
CA ASP A 19 25.27 10.94 -8.39
C ASP A 19 25.66 11.70 -7.11
N SER A 20 26.64 12.60 -7.22
CA SER A 20 27.18 13.32 -6.06
C SER A 20 26.12 14.19 -5.38
N LYS A 21 25.27 14.88 -6.16
CA LYS A 21 24.23 15.75 -5.60
C LYS A 21 23.20 14.92 -4.86
N LEU A 22 22.72 13.83 -5.48
CA LEU A 22 21.78 12.89 -4.85
C LEU A 22 22.34 12.31 -3.54
N LYS A 23 23.62 11.92 -3.53
CA LYS A 23 24.27 11.40 -2.32
C LYS A 23 24.23 12.42 -1.17
N HIS A 24 24.59 13.67 -1.44
CA HIS A 24 24.59 14.72 -0.42
C HIS A 24 23.18 14.98 0.12
N GLU A 25 22.22 15.21 -0.78
CA GLU A 25 20.83 15.48 -0.41
C GLU A 25 20.22 14.37 0.45
N VAL A 26 20.32 13.12 0.02
CA VAL A 26 19.76 11.98 0.76
C VAL A 26 20.48 11.79 2.09
N THR A 27 21.80 12.01 2.14
CA THR A 27 22.55 11.90 3.39
C THR A 27 22.08 12.91 4.43
N ASP A 28 21.83 14.16 4.02
CA ASP A 28 21.32 15.20 4.92
C ASP A 28 19.92 14.88 5.44
N ILE A 29 19.04 14.35 4.57
CA ILE A 29 17.70 13.88 4.96
C ILE A 29 17.80 12.74 5.98
N LEU A 30 18.65 11.74 5.73
CA LEU A 30 18.83 10.61 6.64
C LEU A 30 19.37 11.05 8.00
N TYR A 31 20.29 12.02 8.03
CA TYR A 31 20.78 12.57 9.30
C TYR A 31 19.72 13.33 10.07
N GLN A 32 18.84 14.08 9.40
CA GLN A 32 17.68 14.72 10.04
C GLN A 32 16.72 13.67 10.64
N LEU A 33 16.63 12.48 10.02
CA LEU A 33 15.89 11.34 10.55
C LEU A 33 16.66 10.54 11.62
N GLY A 34 17.86 10.98 12.01
CA GLY A 34 18.68 10.35 13.06
C GLY A 34 19.36 9.05 12.63
N MET A 35 19.56 8.84 11.33
CA MET A 35 20.22 7.64 10.81
C MET A 35 21.32 7.94 9.80
N THR A 36 22.30 7.05 9.74
CA THR A 36 23.38 7.10 8.75
C THR A 36 22.97 6.39 7.45
N PRO A 37 23.59 6.72 6.30
CA PRO A 37 23.37 5.99 5.04
C PRO A 37 23.56 4.48 5.17
N SER A 38 24.58 4.03 5.91
CA SER A 38 24.81 2.60 6.14
C SER A 38 23.71 1.94 6.95
N GLN A 39 23.08 2.65 7.91
CA GLN A 39 21.92 2.13 8.63
C GLN A 39 20.71 1.99 7.72
N ALA A 40 20.42 3.02 6.91
CA ALA A 40 19.32 2.98 5.95
C ALA A 40 19.45 1.80 4.96
N VAL A 41 20.64 1.57 4.42
CA VAL A 41 20.91 0.42 3.54
C VAL A 41 20.70 -0.91 4.27
N LYS A 42 21.18 -1.05 5.51
CA LYS A 42 20.94 -2.29 6.30
C LYS A 42 19.45 -2.55 6.53
N ILE A 43 18.68 -1.50 6.84
CA ILE A 43 17.23 -1.60 7.02
C ILE A 43 16.56 -2.03 5.71
N LEU A 44 16.92 -1.42 4.57
CA LEU A 44 16.41 -1.79 3.26
C LEU A 44 16.64 -3.28 2.96
N PHE A 45 17.87 -3.77 3.14
CA PHE A 45 18.19 -5.19 2.92
C PHE A 45 17.44 -6.11 3.88
N SER A 46 17.25 -5.70 5.14
CA SER A 46 16.42 -6.44 6.09
C SER A 46 14.97 -6.57 5.61
N GLN A 47 14.38 -5.48 5.12
CA GLN A 47 13.02 -5.47 4.59
C GLN A 47 12.89 -6.38 3.36
N ILE A 48 13.85 -6.31 2.42
CA ILE A 48 13.88 -7.21 1.26
C ILE A 48 13.95 -8.67 1.69
N SER A 49 14.81 -8.98 2.66
CA SER A 49 14.95 -10.35 3.16
C SER A 49 13.69 -10.87 3.84
N MET A 50 13.00 -10.01 4.61
CA MET A 50 11.78 -10.34 5.33
C MET A 50 10.58 -10.52 4.41
N GLN A 51 10.37 -9.59 3.48
CA GLN A 51 9.19 -9.56 2.62
C GLN A 51 9.37 -10.41 1.35
N LYS A 52 10.61 -10.81 1.02
CA LYS A 52 10.99 -11.42 -0.27
C LYS A 52 10.52 -10.60 -1.47
N ALA A 53 10.41 -9.29 -1.27
CA ALA A 53 9.94 -8.31 -2.24
C ALA A 53 10.74 -7.01 -2.05
N LEU A 54 10.78 -6.17 -3.08
CA LEU A 54 11.37 -4.85 -2.95
C LEU A 54 10.40 -3.97 -2.15
N PRO A 55 10.82 -3.37 -1.02
CA PRO A 55 9.96 -2.54 -0.17
C PRO A 55 9.86 -1.11 -0.72
N LEU A 56 9.73 -0.99 -2.05
CA LEU A 56 9.41 0.22 -2.75
C LEU A 56 8.12 -0.07 -3.50
N ASP A 57 7.13 0.80 -3.35
CA ASP A 57 5.91 0.72 -4.13
C ASP A 57 6.27 1.11 -5.57
N ILE A 58 6.71 0.14 -6.37
CA ILE A 58 6.91 0.34 -7.81
C ILE A 58 5.53 0.25 -8.47
N SER A 59 4.66 1.19 -8.13
CA SER A 59 3.51 1.51 -8.94
C SER A 59 3.95 2.59 -9.92
N ILE A 60 3.77 2.35 -11.22
CA ILE A 60 3.49 3.48 -12.10
C ILE A 60 2.28 4.15 -11.45
N PRO A 61 2.30 5.46 -11.13
CA PRO A 61 1.11 6.14 -10.67
C PRO A 61 0.09 6.06 -11.80
N THR A 62 -0.70 4.99 -11.82
CA THR A 62 -2.01 5.02 -12.44
C THR A 62 -2.70 6.16 -11.74
N GLU A 63 -3.14 7.15 -12.51
CA GLU A 63 -4.06 8.18 -12.02
C GLU A 63 -5.02 7.49 -11.08
N ARG A 64 -5.08 7.98 -9.84
CA ARG A 64 -5.87 7.41 -8.77
C ARG A 64 -7.26 7.15 -9.36
N ILE A 65 -7.54 5.89 -9.74
CA ILE A 65 -8.84 5.55 -10.28
C ILE A 65 -9.71 5.71 -9.05
N GLU A 66 -10.46 6.81 -8.97
CA GLU A 66 -11.53 6.94 -8.00
C GLU A 66 -12.50 5.82 -8.33
N ILE A 67 -12.28 4.67 -7.68
CA ILE A 67 -13.05 3.43 -7.88
C ILE A 67 -14.55 3.72 -7.67
N LEU A 68 -14.83 4.77 -6.89
CA LEU A 68 -16.15 5.31 -6.63
C LEU A 68 -16.10 6.81 -6.91
N SER A 69 -16.94 7.28 -7.83
CA SER A 69 -17.18 8.70 -7.99
C SER A 69 -17.87 9.26 -6.73
N ASP A 70 -17.67 10.54 -6.41
CA ASP A 70 -18.39 11.22 -5.32
C ASP A 70 -19.92 11.03 -5.42
N LYS A 71 -20.42 10.95 -6.65
CA LYS A 71 -21.83 10.65 -6.94
C LYS A 71 -22.22 9.27 -6.44
N THR A 72 -21.41 8.24 -6.70
CA THR A 72 -21.64 6.86 -6.24
C THR A 72 -21.64 6.76 -4.72
N VAL A 73 -20.69 7.43 -4.05
CA VAL A 73 -20.62 7.45 -2.58
C VAL A 73 -21.88 8.09 -1.99
N LYS A 74 -22.36 9.19 -2.60
CA LYS A 74 -23.57 9.88 -2.18
C LYS A 74 -24.84 9.04 -2.40
N GLU A 75 -24.96 8.37 -3.55
CA GLU A 75 -26.08 7.49 -3.87
C GLU A 75 -26.16 6.31 -2.89
N VAL A 76 -25.03 5.66 -2.59
CA VAL A 76 -24.98 4.57 -1.61
C VAL A 76 -25.34 5.06 -0.21
N GLY A 77 -24.81 6.22 0.22
CA GLY A 77 -25.15 6.81 1.51
C GLY A 77 -26.63 7.15 1.66
N GLN A 78 -27.27 7.63 0.59
CA GLN A 78 -28.70 7.90 0.56
C GLN A 78 -29.52 6.59 0.65
N ALA A 79 -29.17 5.57 -0.13
CA ALA A 79 -29.86 4.29 -0.10
C ALA A 79 -29.80 3.61 1.29
N LEU A 80 -28.66 3.70 1.99
CA LEU A 80 -28.52 3.17 3.35
C LEU A 80 -29.43 3.88 4.36
N LYS A 81 -29.66 5.19 4.18
CA LYS A 81 -30.56 5.98 5.01
C LYS A 81 -32.03 5.59 4.77
N GLU A 82 -32.43 5.47 3.51
CA GLU A 82 -33.78 5.06 3.11
C GLU A 82 -34.12 3.65 3.66
N ILE A 83 -33.17 2.72 3.60
CA ILE A 83 -33.31 1.38 4.22
C ILE A 83 -33.50 1.48 5.74
N GLY A 84 -32.72 2.33 6.42
CA GLY A 84 -32.84 2.53 7.87
C GLY A 84 -34.14 3.19 8.30
N GLU A 85 -34.76 3.99 7.42
CA GLU A 85 -36.05 4.64 7.63
C GLU A 85 -37.23 3.73 7.22
N GLY A 86 -36.96 2.53 6.69
CA GLY A 86 -37.99 1.58 6.25
C GLY A 86 -38.56 1.87 4.87
N GLU A 87 -38.01 2.86 4.16
CA GLU A 87 -38.41 3.29 2.83
C GLU A 87 -37.65 2.47 1.77
N TYR A 88 -37.99 1.19 1.64
CA TYR A 88 -37.39 0.31 0.64
C TYR A 88 -38.45 -0.38 -0.22
N THR A 89 -38.04 -0.77 -1.42
CA THR A 89 -38.87 -1.59 -2.31
C THR A 89 -38.29 -3.00 -2.38
N GLU A 90 -39.09 -4.00 -2.02
CA GLU A 90 -38.76 -5.40 -2.24
C GLU A 90 -38.98 -5.75 -3.71
N ILE A 91 -37.93 -6.19 -4.38
CA ILE A 91 -37.99 -6.66 -5.76
C ILE A 91 -37.93 -8.18 -5.75
N ASP A 92 -38.96 -8.82 -6.30
CA ASP A 92 -38.90 -10.27 -6.57
C ASP A 92 -37.97 -10.51 -7.76
N MET A 93 -36.80 -11.08 -7.48
CA MET A 93 -35.79 -11.42 -8.50
C MET A 93 -36.24 -12.55 -9.43
N SER A 94 -37.29 -13.29 -9.08
CA SER A 94 -37.90 -14.34 -9.91
C SER A 94 -38.78 -13.75 -11.01
N ASP A 95 -39.32 -12.55 -10.81
CA ASP A 95 -40.14 -11.84 -11.79
C ASP A 95 -39.27 -10.99 -12.74
N LYS A 96 -39.01 -11.55 -13.91
CA LYS A 96 -38.23 -10.89 -14.97
C LYS A 96 -38.80 -9.54 -15.41
N LYS A 97 -40.10 -9.27 -15.22
CA LYS A 97 -40.69 -7.95 -15.56
C LYS A 97 -40.30 -6.88 -14.56
N GLN A 98 -40.28 -7.23 -13.27
CA GLN A 98 -39.89 -6.31 -12.19
C GLN A 98 -38.41 -5.95 -12.28
N VAL A 99 -37.55 -6.96 -12.51
CA VAL A 99 -36.10 -6.77 -12.68
C VAL A 99 -35.79 -5.83 -13.85
N LYS A 100 -36.40 -6.05 -15.02
CA LYS A 100 -36.19 -5.18 -16.19
C LYS A 100 -36.61 -3.73 -15.96
N LYS A 101 -37.79 -3.54 -15.34
CA LYS A 101 -38.32 -2.21 -15.05
C LYS A 101 -37.43 -1.43 -14.07
N PHE A 102 -36.86 -2.12 -13.08
CA PHE A 102 -36.06 -1.47 -12.04
C PHE A 102 -34.62 -1.17 -12.49
N PHE A 103 -33.97 -2.12 -13.17
CA PHE A 103 -32.58 -1.96 -13.62
C PHE A 103 -32.43 -1.31 -15.01
N GLY A 104 -33.53 -1.01 -15.70
CA GLY A 104 -33.51 -0.42 -17.05
C GLY A 104 -32.92 -1.36 -18.12
N LEU A 105 -33.12 -2.68 -17.96
CA LEU A 105 -32.58 -3.76 -18.81
C LEU A 105 -33.61 -4.35 -19.79
#